data_AF-F3AL33-F1
#
_entry.id   AF-F3AL33-F1
#
_cell.length_a   1.000
_cell.length_b   1.000
_cell.length_c   1.000
_cell.angle_alpha   90.00
_cell.angle_beta   90.00
_cell.angle_gamma   90.00
#
_symmetry.space_group_name_H-M   'P 1'
#
loop_
_entity.id
_entity.type
_entity.pdbx_description
1 polymer ?
#
loop_
_entity_poly.entity_id
_entity_poly.type
_entity_poly.pdbx_seq_one_letter_code
_entity_poly.pdbx_strand_id
1 'polypeptide(L)'
;MAYTTQQAIETLNSYLNINNDQKNIIEDTKNRGFVISLNSGEQVVIFVYPLVHKQDNTKNYFDTRDSGAYERGVAWRYASENGLKYFCFGVNNQVDKYKGYIFSLECNETIIEKISGTKKWCKEWFGKSNYYSKRLCSTKRI
;
A
#
# COMPACT_ATOMS: atom_id res chain seq x y z
N MET A 1 -20.13 -11.25 7.23
CA MET A 1 -19.92 -10.96 5.80
C MET A 1 -18.43 -10.71 5.57
N ALA A 2 -17.86 -11.17 4.45
CA ALA A 2 -16.46 -10.88 4.14
C ALA A 2 -16.29 -9.38 3.82
N TYR A 3 -15.20 -8.78 4.28
CA TYR A 3 -14.87 -7.38 4.03
C TYR A 3 -14.49 -7.20 2.56
N THR A 4 -15.21 -6.36 1.82
CA THR A 4 -15.10 -6.27 0.35
C THR A 4 -14.09 -5.24 -0.10
N THR A 5 -13.65 -5.35 -1.36
CA THR A 5 -12.81 -4.33 -2.02
C THR A 5 -13.47 -2.95 -2.00
N GLN A 6 -14.77 -2.87 -2.29
CA GLN A 6 -15.49 -1.60 -2.31
C GLN A 6 -15.48 -0.93 -0.93
N GLN A 7 -15.70 -1.70 0.14
CA GLN A 7 -15.60 -1.21 1.52
C GLN A 7 -14.19 -0.73 1.86
N ALA A 8 -13.15 -1.40 1.33
CA ALA A 8 -11.77 -0.96 1.50
C ALA A 8 -11.50 0.40 0.80
N ILE A 9 -12.00 0.58 -0.42
CA ILE A 9 -11.87 1.84 -1.17
C ILE A 9 -12.60 2.97 -0.44
N GLU A 10 -13.83 2.75 0.00
CA GLU A 10 -14.62 3.74 0.75
C GLU A 10 -13.96 4.12 2.07
N THR A 11 -13.40 3.13 2.77
CA THR A 11 -12.65 3.38 4.01
C THR A 11 -11.41 4.23 3.76
N LEU A 12 -10.65 3.92 2.71
CA LEU A 12 -9.46 4.70 2.39
C LEU A 12 -9.83 6.13 1.97
N ASN A 13 -10.86 6.29 1.13
CA ASN A 13 -11.42 7.59 0.76
C ASN A 13 -11.77 8.40 2.01
N SER A 14 -12.44 7.79 2.99
CA SER A 14 -12.79 8.44 4.26
C SER A 14 -11.56 8.84 5.07
N TYR A 15 -10.54 7.98 5.17
CA TYR A 15 -9.31 8.28 5.92
C TYR A 15 -8.46 9.38 5.31
N LEU A 16 -8.48 9.49 3.97
CA LEU A 16 -7.73 10.49 3.23
C LEU A 16 -8.56 11.74 2.91
N ASN A 17 -9.86 11.73 3.22
CA ASN A 17 -10.82 12.76 2.84
C ASN A 17 -10.81 13.04 1.32
N ILE A 18 -10.93 11.98 0.52
CA ILE A 18 -10.86 12.00 -0.94
C ILE A 18 -12.21 11.58 -1.53
N ASN A 19 -12.69 12.35 -2.50
CA ASN A 19 -13.89 12.07 -3.27
C ASN A 19 -13.58 11.31 -4.57
N ASN A 20 -14.60 10.70 -5.18
CA ASN A 20 -14.40 9.88 -6.39
C ASN A 20 -13.99 10.69 -7.64
N ASP A 21 -14.40 11.95 -7.73
CA ASP A 21 -14.02 12.91 -8.78
C ASP A 21 -12.54 13.33 -8.71
N GLN A 22 -11.92 13.20 -7.54
CA GLN A 22 -10.49 13.48 -7.33
C GLN A 22 -9.59 12.29 -7.70
N LYS A 23 -10.17 11.16 -8.12
CA LYS A 23 -9.46 9.93 -8.47
C LYS A 23 -9.50 9.69 -9.96
N ASN A 24 -8.34 9.43 -10.55
CA ASN A 24 -8.28 8.86 -11.89
C ASN A 24 -8.07 7.34 -11.79
N ILE A 25 -9.09 6.56 -12.15
CA ILE A 25 -9.03 5.10 -12.05
C ILE A 25 -8.10 4.55 -13.12
N ILE A 26 -7.18 3.68 -12.73
CA ILE A 26 -6.31 2.97 -13.68
C ILE A 26 -7.10 1.79 -14.23
N GLU A 27 -7.21 1.71 -15.55
CA GLU A 27 -7.87 0.61 -16.26
C GLU A 27 -7.23 -0.75 -15.91
N ASP A 28 -7.99 -1.84 -16.07
CA ASP A 28 -7.55 -3.21 -15.76
C ASP A 28 -7.13 -3.46 -14.30
N THR A 29 -7.49 -2.56 -13.38
CA THR A 29 -7.26 -2.74 -11.93
C THR A 29 -8.50 -3.12 -11.14
N LYS A 30 -9.65 -3.34 -11.80
CA LYS A 30 -10.96 -3.56 -11.16
C LYS A 30 -11.32 -2.47 -10.14
N ASN A 31 -11.03 -1.21 -10.48
CA ASN A 31 -11.24 -0.01 -9.67
C ASN A 31 -10.39 0.05 -8.37
N ARG A 32 -9.35 -0.79 -8.25
CA ARG A 32 -8.50 -0.86 -7.05
C ARG A 32 -7.28 0.04 -7.12
N GLY A 33 -6.81 0.32 -8.34
CA GLY A 33 -5.69 1.21 -8.61
C GLY A 33 -6.19 2.55 -9.12
N PHE A 34 -5.72 3.64 -8.51
CA PHE A 34 -6.09 4.98 -8.93
C PHE A 34 -4.99 6.00 -8.64
N VAL A 35 -4.96 7.06 -9.44
CA VAL A 35 -4.08 8.22 -9.26
C VAL A 35 -4.83 9.28 -8.45
N ILE A 36 -4.14 9.90 -7.48
CA ILE A 36 -4.61 11.10 -6.79
C ILE A 36 -3.56 12.20 -6.87
N SER A 37 -4.03 13.45 -6.83
CA SER A 37 -3.16 14.61 -6.63
C SER A 37 -3.14 15.00 -5.15
N LEU A 38 -1.94 15.10 -4.58
CA LEU A 38 -1.74 15.60 -3.23
C LEU A 38 -1.88 17.12 -3.22
N ASN A 39 -2.07 17.70 -2.03
CA ASN A 39 -2.14 19.17 -1.86
C ASN A 39 -0.87 19.90 -2.34
N SER A 40 0.26 19.19 -2.43
CA SER A 40 1.51 19.69 -3.00
C SER A 40 1.50 19.79 -4.54
N GLY A 41 0.46 19.29 -5.21
CA GLY A 41 0.40 19.11 -6.65
C GLY A 41 1.08 17.82 -7.14
N GLU A 42 1.73 17.07 -6.25
CA GLU A 42 2.35 15.79 -6.60
C GLU A 42 1.28 14.71 -6.86
N GLN A 43 1.44 13.98 -7.96
CA GLN A 43 0.57 12.83 -8.28
C GLN A 43 1.17 11.54 -7.74
N VAL A 44 0.32 10.69 -7.17
CA VAL A 44 0.71 9.38 -6.65
C VAL A 44 -0.30 8.32 -7.07
N VAL A 45 0.18 7.09 -7.25
CA VAL A 45 -0.63 5.92 -7.52
C VAL A 45 -0.88 5.18 -6.22
N ILE A 46 -2.14 4.83 -5.98
CA ILE A 46 -2.55 4.01 -4.84
C ILE A 46 -3.27 2.77 -5.35
N PHE A 47 -2.89 1.62 -4.82
CA PHE A 47 -3.60 0.36 -4.98
C PHE A 47 -4.17 -0.11 -3.64
N VAL A 48 -5.42 -0.56 -3.62
CA VAL A 48 -6.13 -0.93 -2.38
C VAL A 48 -6.47 -2.41 -2.31
N TYR A 49 -6.22 -2.99 -1.14
CA TYR A 49 -6.64 -4.31 -0.73
C TYR A 49 -7.57 -4.24 0.48
N PRO A 50 -8.60 -5.10 0.55
CA PRO A 50 -9.27 -5.37 1.80
C PRO A 50 -8.32 -6.13 2.74
N LEU A 51 -8.19 -5.64 3.97
CA LEU A 51 -7.50 -6.35 5.04
C LEU A 51 -8.49 -7.31 5.71
N VAL A 52 -8.19 -8.60 5.69
CA VAL A 52 -9.10 -9.65 6.16
C VAL A 52 -8.43 -10.46 7.27
N HIS A 53 -9.24 -11.12 8.09
CA HIS A 53 -8.78 -12.06 9.10
C HIS A 53 -9.49 -13.40 8.95
N LYS A 54 -8.87 -14.46 9.49
CA LYS A 54 -9.57 -15.72 9.70
C LYS A 54 -10.66 -15.55 10.77
N GLN A 55 -11.72 -16.35 10.65
CA GLN A 55 -12.83 -16.36 11.62
C GLN A 55 -12.36 -16.63 13.06
N ASP A 56 -11.32 -17.47 13.20
CA ASP A 56 -10.66 -17.78 14.48
C ASP A 56 -9.71 -16.68 15.00
N ASN A 57 -9.60 -15.54 14.30
CA ASN A 57 -8.71 -14.41 14.60
C ASN A 57 -7.20 -14.73 14.64
N THR A 58 -6.77 -15.93 14.27
CA THR A 58 -5.37 -16.37 14.38
C THR A 58 -4.45 -15.73 13.34
N LYS A 59 -5.01 -15.26 12.21
CA LYS A 59 -4.25 -14.71 11.08
C LYS A 59 -4.96 -13.52 10.46
N ASN A 60 -4.15 -12.54 10.08
CA ASN A 60 -4.53 -11.36 9.31
C ASN A 60 -3.81 -11.42 7.97
N TYR A 61 -4.46 -11.06 6.88
CA TYR A 61 -3.86 -11.09 5.56
C TYR A 61 -4.53 -10.10 4.61
N PHE A 62 -3.79 -9.66 3.61
CA PHE A 62 -4.32 -8.95 2.47
C PHE A 62 -5.07 -9.95 1.60
N ASP A 63 -6.32 -9.66 1.22
CA ASP A 63 -7.06 -10.60 0.39
C ASP A 63 -6.59 -10.52 -1.07
N THR A 64 -5.58 -11.31 -1.39
CA THR A 64 -4.98 -11.38 -2.73
C THR A 64 -5.54 -12.53 -3.57
N ARG A 65 -6.39 -13.38 -2.98
CA ARG A 65 -6.68 -14.74 -3.45
C ARG A 65 -7.47 -14.81 -4.75
N ASP A 66 -8.38 -13.87 -5.00
CA ASP A 66 -9.30 -14.00 -6.14
C ASP A 66 -8.95 -13.19 -7.38
N SER A 67 -7.93 -12.31 -7.34
CA SER A 67 -7.40 -11.50 -8.46
C SER A 67 -6.91 -10.15 -7.95
N GLY A 68 -5.92 -10.16 -7.07
CA GLY A 68 -5.27 -8.93 -6.63
C GLY A 68 -3.94 -8.69 -7.32
N ALA A 69 -3.18 -9.77 -7.53
CA ALA A 69 -1.79 -9.70 -7.89
C ALA A 69 -1.56 -9.14 -9.31
N TYR A 70 -2.43 -9.48 -10.26
CA TYR A 70 -2.36 -8.98 -11.63
C TYR A 70 -2.67 -7.48 -11.67
N GLU A 71 -3.80 -7.08 -11.09
CA GLU A 71 -4.29 -5.70 -10.99
C GLU A 71 -3.29 -4.81 -10.25
N ARG A 72 -2.65 -5.35 -9.20
CA ARG A 72 -1.55 -4.67 -8.48
C ARG A 72 -0.36 -4.43 -9.41
N GLY A 73 -0.01 -5.44 -10.21
CA GLY A 73 1.05 -5.34 -11.20
C GLY A 73 0.77 -4.28 -12.26
N VAL A 74 -0.47 -4.16 -12.72
CA VAL A 74 -0.93 -3.12 -13.64
C VAL A 74 -0.75 -1.72 -13.02
N ALA A 75 -1.24 -1.50 -11.80
CA ALA A 75 -1.09 -0.22 -11.11
C ALA A 75 0.38 0.14 -10.83
N TRP A 76 1.20 -0.84 -10.43
CA TRP A 76 2.63 -0.63 -10.21
C TRP A 76 3.35 -0.26 -11.50
N ARG A 77 3.06 -0.94 -12.61
CA ARG A 77 3.63 -0.64 -13.93
C ARG A 77 3.24 0.77 -14.37
N TYR A 78 1.97 1.13 -14.24
CA TYR A 78 1.48 2.48 -14.52
C TYR A 78 2.29 3.54 -13.76
N ALA A 79 2.49 3.35 -12.46
CA ALA A 79 3.30 4.27 -11.66
C ALA A 79 4.74 4.36 -12.16
N SER A 80 5.36 3.21 -12.46
CA SER A 80 6.74 3.15 -12.96
C SER A 80 6.92 3.83 -14.31
N GLU A 81 5.98 3.64 -15.24
CA GLU A 81 6.04 4.22 -16.59
C GLU A 81 5.79 5.74 -16.59
N ASN A 82 5.01 6.23 -15.62
CA ASN A 82 4.71 7.66 -15.46
C ASN A 82 5.62 8.37 -14.44
N GLY A 83 6.62 7.69 -13.87
CA GLY A 83 7.53 8.27 -12.87
C GLY A 83 6.86 8.67 -11.55
N LEU A 84 5.72 8.05 -11.20
CA LEU A 84 4.92 8.38 -10.02
C LEU A 84 5.29 7.49 -8.84
N LYS A 85 5.10 8.01 -7.62
CA LYS A 85 5.19 7.21 -6.39
C LYS A 85 4.02 6.23 -6.34
N TYR A 86 4.30 5.01 -5.91
CA TYR A 86 3.33 3.92 -5.81
C TYR A 86 3.14 3.48 -4.36
N PHE A 87 1.90 3.34 -3.93
CA PHE A 87 1.54 2.85 -2.60
C PHE A 87 0.54 1.70 -2.68
N CYS A 88 0.72 0.68 -1.86
CA CYS A 88 -0.17 -0.49 -1.80
C CYS A 88 -0.76 -0.64 -0.40
N PHE A 89 -2.02 -0.24 -0.24
CA PHE A 89 -2.66 -0.14 1.07
C PHE A 89 -3.64 -1.26 1.36
N GLY A 90 -3.67 -1.69 2.62
CA GLY A 90 -4.62 -2.62 3.21
C GLY A 90 -5.36 -1.93 4.34
N VAL A 91 -6.68 -1.93 4.26
CA VAL A 91 -7.53 -1.26 5.25
C VAL A 91 -8.72 -2.14 5.62
N ASN A 92 -9.22 -1.94 6.84
CA ASN A 92 -10.49 -2.49 7.31
C ASN A 92 -10.98 -1.65 8.49
N ASN A 93 -12.21 -1.13 8.42
CA ASN A 93 -12.81 -0.31 9.49
C ASN A 93 -13.91 -1.03 10.28
N GLN A 94 -14.22 -2.29 9.95
CA GLN A 94 -15.27 -3.08 10.60
C GLN A 94 -14.76 -3.92 11.77
N VAL A 95 -13.45 -4.11 11.87
CA VAL A 95 -12.81 -4.84 12.98
C VAL A 95 -12.02 -3.86 13.83
N ASP A 96 -12.32 -3.78 15.12
CA ASP A 96 -11.78 -2.76 16.02
C ASP A 96 -10.25 -2.68 16.01
N LYS A 97 -9.56 -3.82 15.91
CA LYS A 97 -8.09 -3.89 15.88
C LYS A 97 -7.46 -3.23 14.64
N TYR A 98 -8.23 -2.96 13.58
CA TYR A 98 -7.76 -2.33 12.34
C TYR A 98 -8.26 -0.89 12.17
N LYS A 99 -9.26 -0.49 12.94
CA LYS A 99 -9.89 0.82 12.80
C LYS A 99 -8.87 1.93 13.01
N GLY A 100 -8.80 2.87 12.08
CA GLY A 100 -7.81 3.96 12.07
C GLY A 100 -6.42 3.58 11.58
N TYR A 101 -6.16 2.32 11.19
CA TYR A 101 -4.88 1.90 10.63
C TYR A 101 -4.93 1.70 9.12
N ILE A 102 -3.84 2.07 8.46
CA ILE A 102 -3.53 1.71 7.08
C ILE A 102 -2.28 0.84 7.11
N PHE A 103 -2.37 -0.37 6.57
CA PHE A 103 -1.23 -1.25 6.41
C PHE A 103 -0.66 -1.05 5.01
N SER A 104 0.61 -0.70 4.89
CA SER A 104 1.26 -0.62 3.57
C SER A 104 2.08 -1.87 3.28
N LEU A 105 1.85 -2.48 2.11
CA LEU A 105 2.74 -3.47 1.52
C LEU A 105 3.75 -2.75 0.64
N GLU A 106 4.74 -2.15 1.26
CA GLU A 106 5.90 -1.66 0.53
C GLU A 106 6.76 -2.83 0.03
N CYS A 107 7.60 -2.53 -0.96
CA CYS A 107 8.40 -3.44 -1.78
C CYS A 107 8.93 -4.72 -1.10
N ASN A 108 9.20 -5.76 -1.89
CA ASN A 108 9.91 -6.96 -1.43
C ASN A 108 11.20 -6.55 -0.70
N GLU A 109 11.46 -7.13 0.47
CA GLU A 109 12.62 -6.83 1.32
C GLU A 109 13.94 -6.90 0.52
N THR A 110 14.05 -7.80 -0.46
CA THR A 110 15.19 -7.91 -1.38
C THR A 110 15.42 -6.65 -2.25
N ILE A 111 14.34 -5.97 -2.64
CA ILE A 111 14.37 -4.73 -3.42
C ILE A 111 14.65 -3.56 -2.49
N ILE A 112 14.05 -3.55 -1.29
CA ILE A 112 14.35 -2.58 -0.25
C ILE A 112 15.85 -2.65 0.06
N GLU A 113 16.40 -3.83 0.38
CA GLU A 113 17.82 -4.08 0.62
C GLU A 113 18.73 -3.66 -0.55
N LYS A 114 18.25 -3.80 -1.80
CA LYS A 114 19.00 -3.36 -2.98
C LYS A 114 19.07 -1.83 -3.08
N ILE A 115 17.95 -1.15 -2.79
CA ILE A 115 17.83 0.31 -2.86
C ILE A 115 18.42 0.98 -1.61
N SER A 116 18.27 0.37 -0.43
CA SER A 116 18.82 0.81 0.86
C SER A 116 20.27 0.40 1.08
N GLY A 117 20.89 -0.30 0.12
CA GLY A 117 22.30 -0.71 0.16
C GLY A 117 22.62 -1.80 1.19
N THR A 118 21.63 -2.53 1.69
CA THR A 118 21.78 -3.55 2.74
C THR A 118 22.19 -4.93 2.19
N LYS A 119 22.17 -5.14 0.86
CA LYS A 119 22.82 -6.30 0.24
C LYS A 119 24.35 -6.16 0.26
N LYS A 120 25.03 -7.17 0.82
CA LYS A 120 26.48 -7.33 1.03
C LYS A 120 27.37 -7.32 -0.25
N TRP A 121 26.92 -6.72 -1.36
CA TRP A 121 27.61 -6.71 -2.65
C TRP A 121 27.85 -5.31 -3.26
N CYS A 122 27.74 -4.23 -2.48
CA CYS A 122 28.27 -2.94 -2.89
C CYS A 122 28.89 -2.23 -1.69
N LYS A 123 30.13 -2.60 -1.39
CA LYS A 123 30.92 -2.02 -0.29
C LYS A 123 31.88 -0.95 -0.80
N GLU A 124 31.52 -0.20 -1.84
CA GLU A 124 32.42 0.78 -2.43
C GLU A 124 31.90 2.21 -2.50
N TRP A 125 30.63 2.49 -2.15
CA TRP A 125 30.16 3.87 -2.12
C TRP A 125 29.33 4.18 -0.87
N PHE A 126 29.88 5.12 -0.09
CA PHE A 126 29.35 5.81 1.08
C PHE A 126 29.55 5.14 2.45
N GLY A 127 30.35 5.85 3.26
CA GLY A 127 30.88 5.42 4.53
C GLY A 127 29.95 5.66 5.72
N LYS A 128 30.19 4.81 6.74
CA LYS A 128 29.96 4.98 8.18
C LYS A 128 28.66 5.68 8.62
N SER A 129 27.71 4.89 9.16
CA SER A 129 27.35 4.93 10.59
C SER A 129 26.12 4.05 10.91
N ASN A 130 26.38 3.01 11.71
CA ASN A 130 25.62 2.47 12.86
C ASN A 130 24.08 2.46 12.91
N TYR A 131 23.57 1.23 13.16
CA TYR A 131 22.35 0.83 13.89
C TYR A 131 21.00 1.40 13.39
N TYR A 132 20.01 0.54 13.09
CA TYR A 132 18.67 0.68 13.70
C TYR A 132 17.80 -0.58 13.50
N SER A 133 17.12 -0.93 14.60
CA SER A 133 16.26 -2.08 14.81
C SER A 133 14.90 -1.95 14.10
N LYS A 134 14.36 -3.11 13.70
CA LYS A 134 13.09 -3.38 13.01
C LYS A 134 11.89 -2.65 13.62
N ARG A 135 11.05 -2.03 12.79
CA ARG A 135 9.67 -1.65 13.16
C ARG A 135 8.76 -1.68 11.92
N LEU A 136 7.70 -2.48 11.96
CA LEU A 136 6.54 -2.30 11.10
C LEU A 136 6.04 -0.88 11.34
N CYS A 137 6.08 -0.03 10.31
CA CYS A 137 5.66 1.36 10.44
C CYS A 137 4.12 1.40 10.48
N SER A 138 3.57 1.36 11.68
CA SER A 138 2.20 1.78 11.96
C SER A 138 2.22 3.28 12.20
N THR A 139 1.73 4.06 11.23
CA THR A 139 1.56 5.50 11.43
C THR A 139 0.26 5.72 12.22
N LYS A 140 0.38 5.84 13.54
CA LYS A 140 -0.70 6.30 14.41
C LYS A 140 -0.80 7.82 14.26
N ARG A 141 -1.93 8.36 13.80
CA ARG A 141 -2.17 9.82 13.84
C ARG A 141 -2.50 10.25 15.27
N ILE A 142 -1.92 11.40 15.66
CA ILE A 142 -2.26 12.20 16.85
C ILE A 142 -3.59 12.89 16.60
#